data_AF-A0A094K7F2-F1
#
_entry.id   AF-A0A094K7F2-F1
#
_cell.length_a   1.000
_cell.length_b   1.000
_cell.length_c   1.000
_cell.angle_alpha   90.00
_cell.angle_beta   90.00
_cell.angle_gamma   90.00
#
_symmetry.space_group_name_H-M   'P 1'
#
loop_
_entity.id
_entity.type
_entity.pdbx_description
1 polymer ?
#
loop_
_entity_poly.entity_id
_entity_poly.type
_entity_poly.pdbx_seq_one_letter_code
_entity_poly.pdbx_strand_id
1 'polypeptide(L)'
;MYRNPESTQAWLIGSGIASLAAAVHLIKDAKVPASNIHILGAHAATGGGIKTCGNAEDGYVIYAGCLPYFLDGCVEELVSHIPSLKAPGKSILDSMKDFERNEIPQSQKSAMTHILKRGDQGPEKVDACHLHVGYQQRMELIKIMLEPESALGGRRIQEFFDVNFFGSNFWTLWST
;
A
#
# COMPACT_ATOMS: atom_id res chain seq x y z
N MET A 1 -33.01 -0.54 3.59
CA MET A 1 -33.69 -1.34 2.56
C MET A 1 -32.67 -2.34 2.03
N TYR A 2 -32.80 -3.63 2.35
CA TYR A 2 -31.86 -4.66 1.90
C TYR A 2 -32.21 -5.05 0.46
N ARG A 3 -31.23 -5.01 -0.46
CA ARG A 3 -31.42 -5.53 -1.83
C ARG A 3 -31.32 -7.05 -1.81
N ASN A 4 -32.13 -7.73 -2.61
CA ASN A 4 -32.04 -9.18 -2.77
C ASN A 4 -30.77 -9.53 -3.58
N PRO A 5 -29.82 -10.32 -3.02
CA PRO A 5 -28.58 -10.68 -3.70
C PRO A 5 -28.77 -11.36 -5.05
N GLU A 6 -29.74 -12.26 -5.16
CA GLU A 6 -30.01 -13.06 -6.37
C GLU A 6 -30.40 -12.19 -7.58
N SER A 7 -31.07 -11.06 -7.31
CA SER A 7 -31.49 -10.10 -8.34
C SER A 7 -30.49 -8.96 -8.57
N THR A 8 -29.46 -8.84 -7.72
CA THR A 8 -28.53 -7.72 -7.76
C THR A 8 -27.51 -7.94 -8.86
N GLN A 9 -27.37 -6.97 -9.78
CA GLN A 9 -26.31 -6.92 -10.79
C GLN A 9 -25.28 -5.87 -10.39
N ALA A 10 -24.00 -6.27 -10.29
CA ALA A 10 -22.89 -5.40 -9.92
C ALA A 10 -21.95 -5.19 -11.10
N TRP A 11 -21.70 -3.93 -11.45
CA TRP A 11 -20.82 -3.54 -12.55
C TRP A 11 -19.63 -2.75 -12.00
N LEU A 12 -18.44 -3.32 -12.14
CA LEU A 12 -17.20 -2.80 -11.55
C LEU A 12 -16.29 -2.31 -12.68
N ILE A 13 -16.01 -1.00 -12.69
CA ILE A 13 -15.18 -0.37 -13.72
C ILE A 13 -13.71 -0.42 -13.30
N GLY A 14 -12.88 -1.06 -14.12
CA GLY A 14 -11.47 -1.32 -13.86
C GLY A 14 -11.22 -2.74 -13.35
N SER A 15 -10.11 -3.35 -13.79
CA SER A 15 -9.69 -4.72 -13.42
C SER A 15 -8.59 -4.74 -12.34
N GLY A 16 -8.43 -3.65 -11.57
CA GLY A 16 -7.46 -3.52 -10.49
C GLY A 16 -7.92 -4.12 -9.16
N ILE A 17 -7.07 -4.00 -8.13
CA ILE A 17 -7.31 -4.59 -6.80
C ILE A 17 -8.62 -4.11 -6.15
N ALA A 18 -9.02 -2.85 -6.36
CA ALA A 18 -10.26 -2.32 -5.80
C ALA A 18 -11.51 -3.08 -6.30
N SER A 19 -11.64 -3.26 -7.62
CA SER A 19 -12.75 -4.03 -8.21
C SER A 19 -12.69 -5.51 -7.84
N LEU A 20 -11.49 -6.09 -7.80
CA LEU A 20 -11.33 -7.48 -7.40
C LEU A 20 -11.72 -7.70 -5.93
N ALA A 21 -11.32 -6.81 -5.03
CA ALA A 21 -11.73 -6.83 -3.63
C ALA A 21 -13.25 -6.66 -3.48
N ALA A 22 -13.84 -5.70 -4.19
CA ALA A 22 -15.29 -5.50 -4.20
C ALA A 22 -16.03 -6.77 -4.66
N ALA A 23 -15.55 -7.45 -5.70
CA ALA A 23 -16.12 -8.71 -6.17
C ALA A 23 -16.03 -9.81 -5.09
N VAL A 24 -14.91 -9.91 -4.36
CA VAL A 24 -14.77 -10.88 -3.26
C VAL A 24 -15.82 -10.62 -2.17
N HIS A 25 -15.95 -9.39 -1.69
CA HIS A 25 -16.94 -9.04 -0.65
C HIS A 25 -18.39 -9.17 -1.13
N LEU A 26 -18.67 -8.88 -2.40
CA LEU A 26 -20.00 -9.11 -2.99
C LEU A 26 -20.38 -10.59 -2.95
N ILE A 27 -19.43 -11.48 -3.24
CA ILE A 27 -19.66 -12.93 -3.20
C ILE A 27 -19.71 -13.43 -1.75
N LYS A 28 -18.74 -13.05 -0.93
CA LYS A 28 -18.53 -13.61 0.41
C LYS A 28 -19.51 -13.06 1.43
N ASP A 29 -19.77 -11.76 1.42
CA ASP A 29 -20.52 -11.10 2.48
C ASP A 29 -21.94 -10.80 2.03
N ALA A 30 -22.09 -10.22 0.84
CA ALA A 30 -23.39 -9.87 0.29
C ALA A 30 -24.11 -11.05 -0.41
N LYS A 31 -23.43 -12.20 -0.58
CA LYS A 31 -23.96 -13.42 -1.22
C LYS A 31 -24.52 -13.20 -2.63
N VAL A 32 -23.95 -12.23 -3.37
CA VAL A 32 -24.33 -12.00 -4.77
C VAL A 32 -23.77 -13.14 -5.63
N PRO A 33 -24.59 -13.79 -6.48
CA PRO A 33 -24.11 -14.81 -7.40
C PRO A 33 -23.00 -14.27 -8.29
N ALA A 34 -21.92 -15.03 -8.48
CA ALA A 34 -20.78 -14.59 -9.28
C ALA A 34 -21.16 -14.25 -10.73
N SER A 35 -22.17 -14.91 -11.29
CA SER A 35 -22.72 -14.61 -12.63
C SER A 35 -23.32 -13.21 -12.75
N ASN A 36 -23.62 -12.55 -11.63
CA ASN A 36 -24.19 -11.21 -11.59
C ASN A 36 -23.14 -10.11 -11.34
N ILE A 37 -21.85 -10.47 -11.28
CA ILE A 37 -20.75 -9.54 -11.03
C ILE A 37 -19.93 -9.40 -12.30
N HIS A 38 -19.92 -8.19 -12.86
CA HIS A 38 -19.30 -7.86 -14.14
C HIS A 38 -18.11 -6.94 -13.91
N ILE A 39 -16.90 -7.38 -14.25
CA ILE A 39 -15.68 -6.55 -14.15
C ILE A 39 -15.31 -6.08 -15.56
N LEU A 40 -15.33 -4.77 -15.77
CA LEU A 40 -15.04 -4.13 -17.05
C LEU A 40 -13.64 -3.53 -17.03
N GLY A 41 -12.67 -4.21 -17.65
CA GLY A 41 -11.30 -3.73 -17.80
C GLY A 41 -11.01 -3.26 -19.24
N ALA A 42 -10.25 -2.17 -19.38
CA ALA A 42 -9.76 -1.73 -20.70
C ALA A 42 -8.61 -2.61 -21.25
N HIS A 43 -7.99 -3.42 -20.40
CA HIS A 43 -6.84 -4.25 -20.73
C HIS A 43 -7.23 -5.72 -20.65
N ALA A 44 -6.61 -6.57 -21.49
CA ALA A 44 -6.83 -8.01 -21.48
C ALA A 44 -6.37 -8.70 -20.20
N ALA A 45 -5.44 -8.07 -19.45
CA ALA A 45 -4.94 -8.57 -18.18
C ALA A 45 -5.67 -7.94 -16.99
N THR A 46 -5.88 -8.74 -15.94
CA THR A 46 -6.33 -8.29 -14.62
C THR A 46 -5.15 -7.88 -13.73
N GLY A 47 -5.42 -7.14 -12.65
CA GLY A 47 -4.42 -6.69 -11.68
C GLY A 47 -4.07 -5.20 -11.77
N GLY A 48 -4.51 -4.50 -12.81
CA GLY A 48 -4.23 -3.08 -13.00
C GLY A 48 -2.74 -2.76 -12.92
N GLY A 49 -2.39 -1.66 -12.23
CA GLY A 49 -1.00 -1.19 -12.08
C GLY A 49 -0.11 -2.02 -11.13
N ILE A 50 -0.59 -3.17 -10.65
CA ILE A 50 0.14 -4.04 -9.70
C ILE A 50 0.80 -5.22 -10.43
N LYS A 51 0.44 -5.47 -11.69
CA LYS A 51 0.92 -6.64 -12.42
C LYS A 51 2.41 -6.49 -12.77
N THR A 52 3.26 -7.30 -12.14
CA THR A 52 4.63 -7.48 -12.61
C THR A 52 4.64 -8.27 -13.93
N CYS A 53 5.53 -7.91 -14.84
CA CYS A 53 5.64 -8.56 -16.14
C CYS A 53 7.11 -8.65 -16.57
N GLY A 54 7.37 -9.24 -17.74
CA GLY A 54 8.72 -9.48 -18.23
C GLY A 54 9.22 -10.89 -17.96
N ASN A 55 10.47 -11.15 -18.35
CA ASN A 55 11.09 -12.47 -18.31
C ASN A 55 12.62 -12.34 -18.15
N ALA A 56 13.33 -13.47 -18.08
CA ALA A 56 14.78 -13.48 -17.89
C ALA A 56 15.59 -12.96 -19.09
N GLU A 57 15.02 -12.95 -20.29
CA GLU A 57 15.66 -12.52 -21.54
C GLU A 57 15.47 -11.00 -21.76
N ASP A 58 14.23 -10.52 -21.65
CA ASP A 58 13.85 -9.12 -21.91
C ASP A 58 13.91 -8.22 -20.66
N GLY A 59 14.07 -8.82 -19.49
CA GLY A 59 14.06 -8.15 -18.18
C GLY A 59 12.69 -8.16 -17.51
N TYR A 60 12.70 -7.88 -16.19
CA TYR A 60 11.50 -7.83 -15.36
C TYR A 60 11.06 -6.39 -15.11
N VAL A 61 9.75 -6.15 -15.22
CA VAL A 61 9.10 -4.90 -14.86
C VAL A 61 8.34 -5.13 -13.55
N ILE A 62 8.78 -4.44 -12.50
CA ILE A 62 8.19 -4.50 -11.17
C ILE A 62 7.55 -3.14 -10.86
N TYR A 63 6.24 -3.14 -10.60
CA TYR A 63 5.54 -1.96 -10.12
C TYR A 63 5.62 -1.94 -8.59
N ALA A 64 6.63 -1.24 -8.06
CA ALA A 64 6.97 -1.25 -6.64
C ALA A 64 5.97 -0.52 -5.72
N GLY A 65 5.00 0.22 -6.27
CA GLY A 65 4.09 1.09 -5.52
C GLY A 65 3.01 0.40 -4.67
N CYS A 66 3.03 -0.92 -4.54
CA CYS A 66 1.99 -1.69 -3.84
C CYS A 66 2.57 -2.83 -2.98
N LEU A 67 3.74 -2.65 -2.38
CA LEU A 67 4.07 -3.47 -1.21
C LEU A 67 3.03 -3.12 -0.13
N PRO A 68 2.23 -4.07 0.38
CA PRO A 68 1.32 -3.78 1.48
C PRO A 68 2.18 -3.53 2.73
N TYR A 69 2.58 -2.28 2.93
CA TYR A 69 3.26 -1.85 4.16
C TYR A 69 2.33 -1.89 5.37
N PHE A 70 1.02 -2.02 5.13
CA PHE A 70 -0.01 -2.04 6.16
C PHE A 70 -0.97 -3.21 5.88
N LEU A 71 -0.81 -4.29 6.65
CA LEU A 71 -1.88 -5.25 6.88
C LEU A 71 -2.92 -4.58 7.78
N ASP A 72 -3.73 -3.69 7.19
CA ASP A 72 -4.94 -3.20 7.84
C ASP A 72 -5.97 -4.33 7.92
N GLY A 73 -6.89 -4.26 8.87
CA GLY A 73 -7.89 -5.30 9.13
C GLY A 73 -8.70 -5.65 7.87
N CYS A 74 -9.01 -4.66 7.02
CA CYS A 74 -9.71 -4.87 5.76
C CYS A 74 -8.91 -5.73 4.77
N VAL A 75 -7.59 -5.52 4.70
CA VAL A 75 -6.72 -6.27 3.79
C VAL A 75 -6.51 -7.69 4.33
N GLU A 76 -6.31 -7.84 5.64
CA GLU A 76 -6.22 -9.16 6.27
C GLU A 76 -7.49 -9.98 6.03
N GLU A 77 -8.66 -9.38 6.24
CA GLU A 77 -9.95 -10.02 5.98
C GLU A 77 -10.06 -10.45 4.52
N LEU A 78 -9.77 -9.55 3.58
CA LEU A 78 -9.79 -9.85 2.15
C LEU A 78 -8.90 -11.04 1.79
N VAL A 79 -7.62 -11.02 2.20
CA VAL A 79 -6.65 -12.07 1.82
C VAL A 79 -6.83 -13.36 2.62
N SER A 80 -7.60 -13.35 3.72
CA SER A 80 -8.04 -14.55 4.42
C SER A 80 -9.07 -15.36 3.61
N HIS A 81 -9.86 -14.68 2.77
CA HIS A 81 -10.87 -15.32 1.93
C HIS A 81 -10.30 -15.97 0.67
N ILE A 82 -9.09 -15.60 0.28
CA ILE A 82 -8.46 -16.05 -0.95
C ILE A 82 -7.59 -17.28 -0.67
N PRO A 83 -7.82 -18.42 -1.34
CA PRO A 83 -7.02 -19.62 -1.13
C PRO A 83 -5.59 -19.44 -1.67
N SER A 84 -4.62 -20.04 -0.99
CA SER A 84 -3.23 -20.06 -1.43
C SER A 84 -3.04 -20.99 -2.61
N LEU A 85 -2.30 -20.52 -3.63
CA LEU A 85 -1.90 -21.34 -4.77
C LEU A 85 -0.77 -22.31 -4.42
N LYS A 86 0.05 -22.00 -3.41
CA LYS A 86 1.24 -22.78 -3.04
C LYS A 86 0.95 -23.77 -1.91
N ALA A 87 -0.05 -23.50 -1.07
CA ALA A 87 -0.36 -24.31 0.10
C ALA A 87 -1.86 -24.70 0.11
N PRO A 88 -2.21 -25.92 -0.35
CA PRO A 88 -3.59 -26.40 -0.33
C PRO A 88 -4.21 -26.33 1.06
N GLY A 89 -5.44 -25.82 1.14
CA GLY A 89 -6.18 -25.67 2.41
C GLY A 89 -5.80 -24.46 3.26
N LYS A 90 -4.80 -23.66 2.85
CA LYS A 90 -4.43 -22.40 3.50
C LYS A 90 -4.91 -21.19 2.69
N SER A 91 -5.08 -20.06 3.36
CA SER A 91 -5.32 -18.77 2.71
C SER A 91 -4.02 -18.09 2.29
N ILE A 92 -4.14 -17.03 1.49
CA ILE A 92 -3.00 -16.13 1.21
C ILE A 92 -2.52 -15.47 2.50
N LEU A 93 -3.42 -15.11 3.42
CA LEU A 93 -3.05 -14.57 4.73
C LEU A 93 -2.15 -15.52 5.52
N ASP A 94 -2.48 -16.81 5.55
CA ASP A 94 -1.65 -17.81 6.24
C ASP A 94 -0.27 -17.92 5.60
N SER A 95 -0.22 -17.85 4.27
CA SER A 95 1.04 -17.89 3.51
C SER A 95 1.90 -16.66 3.79
N MET A 96 1.30 -15.47 3.92
CA MET A 96 1.98 -14.23 4.30
C MET A 96 2.53 -14.33 5.73
N LYS A 97 1.71 -14.76 6.69
CA LYS A 97 2.11 -14.92 8.09
C LYS A 97 3.20 -15.99 8.27
N ASP A 98 3.15 -17.07 7.50
CA ASP A 98 4.19 -18.11 7.50
C ASP A 98 5.51 -17.57 6.92
N PHE A 99 5.46 -16.81 5.83
CA PHE A 99 6.64 -16.16 5.25
C PHE A 99 7.28 -15.17 6.24
N GLU A 100 6.47 -14.31 6.87
CA GLU A 100 6.96 -13.35 7.87
C GLU A 100 7.63 -14.01 9.08
N ARG A 101 7.09 -15.15 9.54
CA ARG A 101 7.65 -15.90 10.67
C ARG A 101 8.94 -16.64 10.32
N ASN A 102 9.01 -17.24 9.14
CA ASN A 102 10.02 -18.24 8.82
C ASN A 102 11.12 -17.73 7.88
N GLU A 103 10.82 -16.75 7.02
CA GLU A 103 11.69 -16.36 5.91
C GLU A 103 12.26 -14.93 6.04
N ILE A 104 11.79 -14.11 6.98
CA ILE A 104 12.35 -12.78 7.25
C ILE A 104 13.35 -12.86 8.42
N PRO A 105 14.68 -12.83 8.17
CA PRO A 105 15.67 -12.75 9.24
C PRO A 105 15.44 -11.49 10.07
N GLN A 106 15.59 -11.58 11.41
CA GLN A 106 15.46 -10.40 12.30
C GLN A 106 16.35 -9.22 11.88
N SER A 107 17.48 -9.47 11.22
CA SER A 107 18.40 -8.45 10.70
C SER A 107 17.90 -7.69 9.47
N GLN A 108 16.89 -8.19 8.75
CA GLN A 108 16.25 -7.47 7.64
C GLN A 108 15.08 -6.58 8.08
N LYS A 109 14.73 -6.59 9.37
CA LYS A 109 13.63 -5.77 9.92
C LYS A 109 13.98 -4.27 10.01
N SER A 110 15.25 -3.91 9.81
CA SER A 110 15.70 -2.52 9.73
C SER A 110 16.63 -2.39 8.53
N ALA A 111 16.28 -1.53 7.56
CA ALA A 111 17.17 -1.30 6.43
C ALA A 111 18.43 -0.62 6.96
N MET A 112 19.59 -1.22 6.69
CA MET A 112 20.86 -0.71 7.19
C MET A 112 21.19 0.68 6.63
N THR A 113 20.59 1.09 5.52
CA THR A 113 20.75 2.40 4.90
C THR A 113 19.44 2.82 4.23
N HIS A 114 18.91 3.99 4.59
CA HIS A 114 17.72 4.59 3.99
C HIS A 114 18.04 5.78 3.08
N ILE A 115 19.02 6.59 3.47
CA ILE A 115 19.40 7.82 2.74
C ILE A 115 20.92 7.82 2.52
N LEU A 116 21.32 8.08 1.27
CA LEU A 116 22.70 8.34 0.87
C LEU A 116 22.81 9.79 0.40
N LYS A 117 23.80 10.51 0.95
CA LYS A 117 24.14 11.88 0.51
C LYS A 117 25.53 11.89 -0.13
N ARG A 118 25.79 12.86 -0.99
CA ARG A 118 27.15 13.12 -1.48
C ARG A 118 27.94 13.83 -0.38
N GLY A 119 28.98 13.19 0.12
CA GLY A 119 29.98 13.78 1.02
C GLY A 119 31.27 14.13 0.29
N ASP A 120 32.25 14.60 1.05
CA ASP A 120 33.53 15.10 0.52
C ASP A 120 34.41 13.98 -0.05
N GLN A 121 34.24 12.75 0.45
CA GLN A 121 35.03 11.57 0.03
C GLN A 121 34.19 10.54 -0.75
N GLY A 122 32.94 10.87 -1.11
CA GLY A 122 32.04 9.97 -1.83
C GLY A 122 30.65 9.87 -1.20
N PRO A 123 29.85 8.85 -1.56
CA PRO A 123 28.55 8.62 -0.95
C PRO A 123 28.67 8.29 0.54
N GLU A 124 27.97 9.05 1.38
CA GLU A 124 27.94 8.86 2.83
C GLU A 124 26.52 8.49 3.27
N LYS A 125 26.43 7.53 4.19
CA LYS A 125 25.18 7.17 4.85
C LYS A 125 24.73 8.32 5.75
N VAL A 126 23.46 8.70 5.63
CA VAL A 126 22.80 9.56 6.60
C VAL A 126 22.19 8.70 7.69
N ASP A 127 22.44 9.04 8.95
CA ASP A 127 21.77 8.41 10.08
C ASP A 127 20.29 8.82 10.10
N ALA A 128 19.43 7.91 9.65
CA ALA A 128 17.98 8.07 9.63
C ALA A 128 17.31 7.60 10.93
N CYS A 129 18.04 6.98 11.87
CA CYS A 129 17.47 6.53 13.15
C CYS A 129 17.05 7.70 14.04
N HIS A 130 17.73 8.85 13.88
CA HIS A 130 17.38 10.09 14.54
C HIS A 130 16.89 11.10 13.50
N LEU A 131 15.60 11.03 13.17
CA LEU A 131 14.92 12.06 12.38
C LEU A 131 14.87 13.31 13.26
N HIS A 132 15.90 14.15 13.18
CA HIS A 132 16.05 15.38 13.96
C HIS A 132 15.01 16.41 13.50
N VAL A 133 13.76 16.23 13.92
CA VAL A 133 12.68 17.20 13.72
C VAL A 133 12.78 18.26 14.82
N GLY A 134 13.03 19.51 14.43
CA GLY A 134 13.13 20.65 15.35
C GLY A 134 11.81 20.98 16.03
N TYR A 135 11.86 21.78 17.10
CA TYR A 135 10.68 22.13 17.89
C TYR A 135 9.54 22.74 17.06
N GLN A 136 9.86 23.71 16.19
CA GLN A 136 8.87 24.38 15.32
C GLN A 136 8.16 23.38 14.40
N GLN A 137 8.92 22.51 13.73
CA GLN A 137 8.39 21.50 12.81
C GLN A 137 7.51 20.47 13.53
N ARG A 138 7.85 20.10 14.77
CA ARG A 138 6.98 19.25 15.60
C ARG A 138 5.67 19.95 15.93
N MET A 139 5.70 21.24 16.26
CA MET A 139 4.49 22.00 16.53
C MET A 139 3.59 22.14 15.29
N GLU A 140 4.19 22.30 14.11
CA GLU A 140 3.47 22.32 12.82
C GLU A 140 2.82 20.96 12.53
N LEU A 141 3.54 19.86 12.75
CA LEU A 141 2.99 18.51 12.63
C LEU A 141 1.82 18.27 13.59
N ILE A 142 1.97 18.63 14.87
CA ILE A 142 0.90 18.50 15.87
C ILE A 142 -0.31 19.34 15.46
N LYS A 143 -0.09 20.55 14.95
CA LYS A 143 -1.18 21.40 14.45
C LYS A 143 -1.97 20.67 13.37
N ILE A 144 -1.31 20.14 12.34
CA ILE A 144 -1.97 19.38 11.27
C ILE A 144 -2.75 18.18 11.83
N MET A 145 -2.19 17.45 12.79
CA MET A 145 -2.85 16.29 13.41
C MET A 145 -4.12 16.66 14.20
N LEU A 146 -4.21 17.90 14.69
CA LEU A 146 -5.36 18.39 15.45
C LEU A 146 -6.39 19.14 14.58
N GLU A 147 -6.02 19.51 13.35
CA GLU A 147 -6.95 20.16 12.42
C GLU A 147 -7.97 19.15 11.87
N PRO A 148 -9.26 19.52 11.78
CA PRO A 148 -10.26 18.66 11.14
C PRO A 148 -9.98 18.56 9.64
N GLU A 149 -10.30 17.42 9.04
CA GLU A 149 -10.09 17.17 7.60
C GLU A 149 -10.73 18.26 6.71
N SER A 150 -11.89 18.77 7.10
CA SER A 150 -12.57 19.86 6.41
C SER A 150 -11.76 21.16 6.34
N ALA A 151 -10.88 21.41 7.32
CA ALA A 151 -9.97 22.57 7.34
C ALA A 151 -8.67 22.33 6.54
N LEU A 152 -8.36 21.08 6.21
CA LEU A 152 -7.20 20.70 5.40
C LEU A 152 -7.51 20.68 3.89
N GLY A 153 -8.79 20.61 3.52
CA GLY A 153 -9.26 20.46 2.14
C GLY A 153 -8.63 21.47 1.16
N GLY A 154 -7.98 20.93 0.12
CA GLY A 154 -7.42 21.71 -1.00
C GLY A 154 -6.07 22.39 -0.73
N ARG A 155 -5.57 22.34 0.51
CA ARG A 155 -4.27 22.94 0.88
C ARG A 155 -3.12 22.00 0.57
N ARG A 156 -2.00 22.54 0.11
CA ARG A 156 -0.77 21.80 -0.17
C ARG A 156 0.11 21.70 1.07
N ILE A 157 0.93 20.64 1.15
CA ILE A 157 1.88 20.43 2.26
C ILE A 157 2.79 21.66 2.47
N GLN A 158 3.25 22.29 1.39
CA GLN A 158 4.06 23.53 1.41
C GLN A 158 3.38 24.74 2.06
N GLU A 159 2.06 24.72 2.25
CA GLU A 159 1.33 25.79 2.93
C GLU A 159 1.29 25.61 4.45
N PHE A 160 1.79 24.48 4.97
CA PHE A 160 1.81 24.19 6.40
C PHE A 160 3.20 24.24 7.02
N PHE A 161 4.24 24.10 6.20
CA PHE A 161 5.61 23.97 6.65
C PHE A 161 6.52 25.01 6.00
N ASP A 162 7.52 25.45 6.74
CA ASP A 162 8.54 26.36 6.22
C ASP A 162 9.56 25.64 5.31
N VAL A 163 10.47 26.42 4.71
CA VAL A 163 11.54 25.89 3.85
C VAL A 163 12.50 24.94 4.60
N ASN A 164 12.66 25.13 5.92
CA ASN A 164 13.58 24.31 6.72
C ASN A 164 13.05 22.90 6.91
N PHE A 165 11.72 22.73 6.99
CA PHE A 165 11.09 21.41 7.00
C PHE A 165 11.43 20.60 5.76
N PHE A 166 11.35 21.21 4.57
CA PHE A 166 11.64 20.55 3.29
C PHE A 166 13.13 20.21 3.11
N GLY A 167 14.02 20.88 3.84
CA GLY A 167 15.44 20.53 3.92
C GLY A 167 15.79 19.45 4.95
N SER A 168 14.82 18.95 5.71
CA SER A 168 15.07 17.99 6.79
C SER A 168 15.26 16.55 6.29
N ASN A 169 16.03 15.76 7.04
CA ASN A 169 16.12 14.30 6.83
C ASN A 169 14.76 13.62 7.00
N PHE A 170 13.88 14.20 7.84
CA PHE A 170 12.52 13.72 8.03
C PHE A 170 11.71 13.81 6.74
N TRP A 171 11.68 14.98 6.11
CA TRP A 171 10.97 15.15 4.85
C TRP A 171 11.58 14.31 3.72
N THR A 172 12.91 14.24 3.66
CA THR A 172 13.60 13.37 2.68
C THR A 172 13.16 11.92 2.82
N LEU A 173 13.07 11.39 4.03
CA LEU A 173 12.61 10.01 4.25
C LEU A 173 11.12 9.83 3.95
N TRP A 174 10.29 10.81 4.30
CA TRP A 174 8.83 10.69 4.20
C TRP A 174 8.29 10.89 2.79
N SER A 175 8.99 11.67 1.96
CA SER A 175 8.56 12.01 0.59
C SER A 175 9.05 11.02 -0.47
N THR A 176 9.83 10.01 -0.07
CA THR A 176 10.40 8.94 -0.92
C THR A 176 9.79 7.60 -0.59
#